data_AF-A0A3S4U295-F1
#
_entry.id   AF-A0A3S4U295-F1
#
_cell.length_a   1.000
_cell.length_b   1.000
_cell.length_c   1.000
_cell.angle_alpha   90.00
_cell.angle_beta   90.00
_cell.angle_gamma   90.00
#
_symmetry.space_group_name_H-M   'P 1'
#
loop_
_entity.id
_entity.type
_entity.pdbx_description
1 polymer ?
#
loop_
_entity_poly.entity_id
_entity_poly.type
_entity_poly.pdbx_seq_one_letter_code
_entity_poly.pdbx_strand_id
1 'polypeptide(L)'
;MSEKRKKYDREFGEGAVWIVEETGKSIARIAWALGVNEGILGNWVHRARAERDDGWDVSGKMIADSVRRQGLVVRRIKRRNGLTRQDKTASKFPDLLKWNFTADRPNAAADEGYEPACVE
;
A
#
# COMPACT_ATOMS: atom_id res chain seq x y z
N MET A 1 -35.36 3.73 19.70
CA MET A 1 -35.08 4.00 18.27
C MET A 1 -34.82 2.67 17.59
N SER A 2 -35.78 2.11 16.87
CA SER A 2 -35.59 0.83 16.16
C SER A 2 -35.10 1.14 14.75
N GLU A 3 -33.78 1.07 14.57
CA GLU A 3 -33.17 1.27 13.26
C GLU A 3 -33.48 0.02 12.41
N LYS A 4 -34.24 0.21 11.32
CA LYS A 4 -34.61 -0.87 10.39
C LYS A 4 -33.36 -1.64 9.99
N ARG A 5 -33.27 -2.91 10.40
CA ARG A 5 -32.12 -3.78 10.07
C ARG A 5 -32.03 -3.95 8.56
N LYS A 6 -31.04 -3.29 7.95
CA LYS A 6 -30.68 -3.50 6.54
C LYS A 6 -30.13 -4.90 6.38
N LYS A 7 -30.75 -5.68 5.49
CA LYS A 7 -30.27 -7.03 5.12
C LYS A 7 -29.28 -6.86 3.98
N TYR A 8 -28.05 -7.31 4.19
CA TYR A 8 -27.01 -7.30 3.17
C TYR A 8 -27.00 -8.64 2.44
N ASP A 9 -26.68 -8.59 1.15
CA ASP A 9 -26.50 -9.80 0.35
C ASP A 9 -25.24 -10.57 0.80
N ARG A 10 -25.23 -11.90 0.63
CA ARG A 10 -24.10 -12.73 1.07
C ARG A 10 -22.84 -12.44 0.26
N GLU A 11 -22.98 -12.20 -1.04
CA GLU A 11 -21.85 -11.86 -1.91
C GLU A 11 -21.23 -10.51 -1.52
N PHE A 12 -22.06 -9.58 -1.05
CA PHE A 12 -21.59 -8.30 -0.53
C PHE A 12 -20.76 -8.46 0.75
N GLY A 13 -21.15 -9.37 1.65
CA GLY A 13 -20.38 -9.69 2.84
C GLY A 13 -19.03 -10.32 2.52
N GLU A 14 -19.00 -11.27 1.58
CA GLU A 14 -17.77 -11.94 1.13
C GLU A 14 -16.83 -10.96 0.41
N GLY A 15 -17.37 -10.08 -0.44
CA GLY A 15 -16.59 -9.03 -1.10
C GLY A 15 -15.99 -8.03 -0.10
N ALA A 16 -16.71 -7.67 0.96
CA ALA A 16 -16.19 -6.78 1.99
C ALA A 16 -15.07 -7.42 2.82
N VAL A 17 -15.18 -8.72 3.13
CA VAL A 17 -14.11 -9.49 3.79
C VAL A 17 -12.87 -9.59 2.90
N TRP A 18 -13.04 -9.86 1.61
CA TRP A 18 -11.93 -9.94 0.66
C TRP A 18 -11.13 -8.64 0.59
N ILE A 19 -11.81 -7.48 0.58
CA ILE A 19 -11.13 -6.18 0.56
C ILE A 19 -10.26 -5.99 1.82
N VAL A 20 -10.74 -6.41 3.00
CA VAL A 20 -9.98 -6.31 4.27
C VAL A 20 -8.74 -7.19 4.24
N GLU A 21 -8.88 -8.44 3.79
CA GLU A 21 -7.77 -9.40 3.73
C GLU A 21 -6.72 -9.02 2.67
N GLU A 22 -7.14 -8.62 1.48
CA GLU A 22 -6.24 -8.34 0.35
C GLU A 22 -5.53 -6.98 0.49
N THR A 23 -6.24 -5.94 0.96
CA THR A 23 -5.64 -4.61 1.08
C THR A 23 -4.94 -4.34 2.42
N GLY A 24 -5.18 -5.18 3.43
CA GLY A 24 -4.61 -5.02 4.79
C GLY A 24 -5.04 -3.73 5.51
N LYS A 25 -6.07 -3.04 5.00
CA LYS A 25 -6.60 -1.79 5.59
C LYS A 25 -7.51 -2.11 6.78
N SER A 26 -7.60 -1.18 7.74
CA SER A 26 -8.41 -1.39 8.94
C SER A 26 -9.90 -1.58 8.61
N ILE A 27 -10.55 -2.42 9.41
CA ILE A 27 -11.98 -2.76 9.30
C ILE A 27 -12.83 -1.48 9.35
N ALA A 28 -12.54 -0.55 10.28
CA ALA A 28 -13.16 0.77 10.35
C ALA A 28 -13.14 1.55 9.02
N ARG A 29 -11.99 1.56 8.34
CA ARG A 29 -11.79 2.33 7.10
C ARG A 29 -12.63 1.78 5.96
N ILE A 30 -12.72 0.46 5.87
CA ILE A 30 -13.49 -0.24 4.82
C ILE A 30 -14.99 -0.18 5.15
N ALA A 31 -15.36 -0.35 6.42
CA ALA A 31 -16.73 -0.19 6.89
C ALA A 31 -17.27 1.22 6.56
N TRP A 32 -16.47 2.25 6.83
CA TRP A 32 -16.82 3.64 6.48
C TRP A 32 -16.91 3.86 4.96
N ALA A 33 -15.99 3.30 4.18
CA ALA A 33 -16.00 3.42 2.72
C ALA A 33 -17.19 2.71 2.06
N LEU A 34 -17.66 1.61 2.65
CA LEU A 34 -18.80 0.82 2.17
C LEU A 34 -20.14 1.26 2.79
N GLY A 35 -20.12 2.16 3.77
CA GLY A 35 -21.33 2.57 4.52
C GLY A 35 -21.93 1.47 5.38
N VAL A 36 -21.11 0.50 5.81
CA VAL A 36 -21.51 -0.65 6.62
C VAL A 36 -21.09 -0.41 8.07
N ASN A 37 -21.85 -0.94 9.04
CA ASN A 37 -21.45 -0.88 10.44
C ASN A 37 -20.18 -1.74 10.67
N GLU A 38 -19.19 -1.16 11.34
CA GLU A 38 -17.91 -1.81 11.63
C GLU A 38 -18.06 -3.15 12.37
N GLY A 39 -19.00 -3.25 13.32
CA GLY A 39 -19.25 -4.47 14.07
C GLY A 39 -19.78 -5.62 13.21
N ILE A 40 -20.52 -5.31 12.14
CA ILE A 40 -21.01 -6.31 11.19
C ILE A 40 -19.85 -6.82 10.33
N LEU A 41 -19.03 -5.91 9.82
CA LEU A 41 -17.85 -6.26 9.02
C LEU A 41 -16.83 -7.06 9.86
N GLY A 42 -16.64 -6.69 11.12
CA GLY A 42 -15.81 -7.42 12.06
C GLY A 42 -16.28 -8.85 12.31
N ASN A 43 -17.60 -9.06 12.49
CA ASN A 43 -18.17 -10.40 12.66
C ASN A 43 -17.97 -11.27 11.40
N TRP A 44 -18.15 -10.70 10.20
CA TRP A 44 -17.92 -11.42 8.95
C TRP A 44 -16.45 -11.81 8.74
N VAL A 45 -15.52 -10.90 9.01
CA VAL A 45 -14.07 -11.18 8.93
C VAL A 45 -13.69 -12.26 9.96
N HIS A 46 -14.23 -12.21 11.17
CA HIS A 46 -13.98 -13.24 12.17
C HIS A 46 -14.48 -14.61 11.73
N ARG A 47 -15.68 -14.67 11.13
CA ARG A 47 -16.26 -15.92 10.65
C ARG A 47 -15.51 -16.49 9.46
N ALA A 48 -15.10 -15.64 8.51
CA ALA A 48 -14.29 -16.06 7.37
C ALA A 48 -12.89 -16.55 7.78
N ARG A 49 -12.29 -15.94 8.81
CA ARG A 49 -11.04 -16.42 9.39
C ARG A 49 -11.20 -17.76 10.11
N ALA A 50 -12.29 -17.93 10.87
CA ALA A 50 -12.61 -19.21 11.50
C ALA A 50 -12.85 -20.32 10.47
N GLU A 51 -13.60 -20.03 9.39
CA GLU A 51 -13.83 -20.96 8.27
C GLU A 51 -12.52 -21.34 7.53
N ARG A 52 -11.51 -20.45 7.53
CA ARG A 52 -10.16 -20.77 7.02
C ARG A 52 -9.34 -21.61 8.00
N ASP A 53 -9.39 -21.31 9.30
CA ASP A 53 -8.74 -22.10 10.35
C ASP A 53 -9.35 -23.51 10.46
N ASP A 54 -10.65 -23.66 10.14
CA ASP A 54 -11.36 -24.94 10.01
C ASP A 54 -10.97 -25.74 8.73
N GLY A 55 -10.00 -25.25 7.95
CA GLY A 55 -9.32 -26.05 6.92
C GLY A 55 -9.80 -25.85 5.48
N TRP A 56 -10.55 -24.79 5.16
CA TRP A 56 -10.77 -24.39 3.77
C TRP A 56 -9.51 -23.71 3.19
N ASP A 57 -8.45 -24.51 3.01
CA ASP A 57 -7.24 -24.13 2.28
C ASP A 57 -7.52 -24.22 0.77
N VAL A 58 -7.76 -23.09 0.12
CA VAL A 58 -7.77 -23.03 -1.34
C VAL A 58 -6.36 -23.23 -1.84
N SER A 59 -6.02 -24.50 -2.12
CA SER A 59 -4.76 -24.88 -2.72
C SER A 59 -4.44 -23.99 -3.93
N GLY A 60 -3.19 -23.56 -4.07
CA GLY A 60 -2.73 -22.82 -5.24
C GLY A 60 -3.03 -23.51 -6.57
N LYS A 61 -3.24 -24.84 -6.56
CA LYS A 61 -3.76 -25.61 -7.71
C LYS A 61 -5.20 -25.24 -8.07
N MET A 62 -6.08 -25.08 -7.09
CA MET A 62 -7.49 -24.71 -7.29
C MET A 62 -7.61 -23.28 -7.83
N ILE A 63 -6.76 -22.38 -7.33
CA ILE A 63 -6.64 -21.01 -7.84
C ILE A 63 -6.14 -21.03 -9.29
N ALA A 64 -5.08 -21.79 -9.58
CA ALA A 64 -4.56 -21.94 -10.95
C ALA A 64 -5.59 -22.52 -11.91
N ASP A 65 -6.41 -23.47 -11.46
CA ASP A 65 -7.47 -24.07 -12.25
C ASP A 65 -8.63 -23.10 -12.52
N SER A 66 -8.98 -22.28 -11.54
CA SER A 66 -9.96 -21.19 -11.69
C SER A 66 -9.47 -20.13 -12.70
N VAL A 67 -8.21 -19.71 -12.60
CA VAL A 67 -7.57 -18.76 -13.52
C VAL A 67 -7.59 -19.29 -14.96
N ARG A 68 -7.28 -20.57 -15.17
CA ARG A 68 -7.38 -21.23 -16.49
C ARG A 68 -8.81 -21.28 -17.00
N ARG A 69 -9.77 -21.67 -16.16
CA ARG A 69 -11.19 -21.79 -16.54
C ARG A 69 -11.79 -20.44 -16.97
N GLN A 70 -11.37 -19.36 -16.33
CA GLN A 70 -11.85 -18.01 -16.64
C GLN A 70 -11.05 -17.32 -17.77
N GLY A 71 -10.04 -18.00 -18.34
CA GLY A 71 -9.20 -17.43 -19.40
C GLY A 71 -8.35 -16.23 -18.95
N LEU A 72 -8.11 -16.09 -17.64
CA LEU A 72 -7.35 -14.98 -17.09
C LEU A 72 -5.85 -15.26 -17.23
N VAL A 73 -5.13 -14.33 -17.85
CA VAL A 73 -3.68 -14.42 -17.99
C VAL A 73 -3.02 -13.45 -17.01
N VAL A 74 -2.26 -13.99 -16.05
CA VAL A 74 -1.51 -13.16 -15.09
C VAL A 74 -0.31 -12.53 -15.81
N ARG A 75 -0.27 -11.20 -15.86
CA ARG A 75 0.89 -10.48 -16.40
C ARG A 75 2.03 -10.50 -15.40
N ARG A 76 3.14 -11.16 -15.76
CA ARG A 76 4.38 -11.10 -14.96
C ARG A 76 4.98 -9.70 -15.04
N ILE A 77 4.93 -8.95 -13.94
CA ILE A 77 5.57 -7.63 -13.83
C ILE A 77 7.10 -7.84 -13.83
N LYS A 78 7.76 -7.46 -14.93
CA LYS A 78 9.23 -7.47 -15.01
C LYS A 78 9.76 -6.15 -14.46
N ARG A 79 10.59 -6.22 -13.41
CA ARG A 79 11.36 -5.05 -12.94
C ARG A 79 12.36 -4.68 -14.04
N ARG A 80 12.49 -3.39 -14.35
CA ARG A 80 13.50 -2.89 -15.29
C ARG A 80 14.87 -3.02 -14.61
N ASN A 81 15.74 -3.88 -15.13
CA ASN A 81 17.13 -3.92 -14.70
C ASN A 81 17.82 -2.68 -15.29
N GLY A 82 18.46 -1.87 -14.44
CA GLY A 82 19.29 -0.76 -14.92
C GLY A 82 20.44 -1.30 -15.77
N LEU A 83 20.81 -0.55 -16.81
CA LEU A 83 21.98 -0.86 -17.64
C LEU A 83 23.28 -0.76 -16.83
N THR A 84 23.30 0.17 -15.87
CA THR A 84 24.43 0.43 -14.97
C THR A 84 24.11 -0.08 -13.57
N ARG A 85 25.02 -0.88 -13.02
CA ARG A 85 24.99 -1.28 -11.60
C ARG A 85 25.77 -0.22 -10.83
N GLN A 86 25.12 0.45 -9.87
CA GLN A 86 25.82 1.38 -9.00
C GLN A 86 26.94 0.64 -8.26
N ASP A 87 28.18 1.07 -8.47
CA ASP A 87 29.31 0.60 -7.68
C ASP A 87 29.22 1.27 -6.30
N LYS A 88 28.85 0.48 -5.30
CA LYS A 88 28.72 0.95 -3.91
C LYS A 88 30.09 1.08 -3.22
N THR A 89 31.11 0.44 -3.77
CA THR A 89 32.48 0.42 -3.26
C THR A 89 33.33 1.53 -3.86
N ALA A 90 32.89 2.14 -4.96
CA ALA A 90 33.51 3.34 -5.52
C ALA A 90 33.52 4.46 -4.48
N SER A 91 34.72 5.01 -4.22
CA SER A 91 34.89 6.15 -3.33
C SER A 91 34.05 7.32 -3.82
N LYS A 92 33.24 7.89 -2.93
CA LYS A 92 32.47 9.09 -3.25
C LYS A 92 33.43 10.23 -3.50
N PHE A 93 33.11 11.08 -4.48
CA PHE A 93 33.88 12.30 -4.68
C PHE A 93 33.89 13.09 -3.38
N PRO A 94 35.08 13.48 -2.88
CA PRO A 94 35.16 14.26 -1.66
C PRO A 94 34.41 15.58 -1.87
N ASP A 95 33.63 15.99 -0.87
CA ASP A 95 32.95 17.29 -0.88
C ASP A 95 33.98 18.39 -0.61
N LEU A 96 34.67 18.80 -1.67
CA LEU A 96 35.73 19.80 -1.61
C LEU A 96 35.20 21.20 -1.34
N LEU A 97 33.91 21.47 -1.60
CA LEU A 97 33.31 22.79 -1.40
C LEU A 97 32.72 22.97 0.00
N LYS A 98 32.38 21.89 0.72
CA LYS A 98 31.75 21.92 2.05
C LYS A 98 30.57 22.90 2.12
N TRP A 99 29.83 23.04 1.02
CA TRP A 99 28.75 24.01 0.94
C TRP A 99 27.51 23.42 1.60
N ASN A 100 26.99 24.13 2.61
CA ASN A 100 25.72 23.78 3.23
C ASN A 100 24.56 24.16 2.29
N PHE A 101 24.02 23.16 1.59
CA PHE A 101 22.79 23.29 0.79
C PHE A 101 21.51 23.14 1.63
N THR A 102 21.64 22.96 2.94
CA THR A 102 20.51 22.83 3.87
C THR A 102 19.88 24.20 4.10
N ALA A 103 18.70 24.42 3.53
CA ALA A 103 17.85 25.54 3.89
C ALA A 103 17.09 25.20 5.19
N ASP A 104 16.98 26.17 6.11
CA ASP A 104 16.22 26.04 7.36
C ASP A 104 14.73 25.72 7.12
N ARG A 105 14.21 26.15 5.97
CA ARG A 105 12.81 25.93 5.54
C ARG A 105 12.68 25.90 4.02
N PRO A 106 11.67 25.20 3.47
CA PRO A 106 11.38 25.23 2.04
C PRO A 106 11.17 26.69 1.58
N ASN A 107 11.79 27.06 0.46
CA ASN A 107 11.79 28.41 -0.11
C ASN A 107 12.48 29.50 0.74
N ALA A 108 13.34 29.15 1.69
CA ALA A 108 14.30 30.11 2.26
C ALA A 108 15.60 30.12 1.46
N ALA A 109 16.22 31.30 1.32
CA ALA A 109 17.59 31.40 0.85
C ALA A 109 18.50 30.64 1.82
N ALA A 110 19.37 29.79 1.28
CA ALA A 110 20.44 29.18 2.07
C ALA A 110 21.42 30.29 2.47
N ASP A 111 21.74 30.32 3.75
CA ASP A 111 22.42 31.36 4.52
C ASP A 111 23.41 32.30 3.79
N GLU A 112 23.28 33.55 4.19
CA GLU A 112 23.92 34.79 3.76
C GLU A 112 25.43 34.78 4.03
N GLY A 113 26.21 34.23 3.09
CA GLY A 113 27.67 34.11 3.18
C GLY A 113 28.46 34.78 2.04
N TYR A 114 27.86 35.72 1.32
CA TYR A 114 28.53 36.51 0.28
C TYR A 114 28.53 37.99 0.68
N GLU A 115 29.60 38.46 1.31
CA GLU A 115 29.96 39.88 1.24
C GLU A 115 30.47 40.15 -0.18
N PRO A 116 29.75 40.91 -1.03
CA PRO A 116 30.32 41.35 -2.30
C PRO A 116 31.47 42.32 -2.00
N ALA A 117 32.69 41.82 -2.16
CA ALA A 117 33.85 42.69 -2.30
C ALA A 117 33.62 43.64 -3.48
N CYS A 118 33.75 44.93 -3.20
CA CYS A 118 34.00 46.04 -4.13
C CYS A 118 32.81 46.55 -4.98
N VAL A 119 32.31 47.73 -4.62
CA VAL A 119 31.98 48.78 -5.59
C VAL A 119 32.46 50.11 -4.99
N GLU A 120 33.39 50.77 -5.70
CA GLU A 120 33.92 52.11 -5.41
C GLU A 120 32.85 53.21 -5.55
#